data_AF-A0A0C4F9L4-F1
#
_entry.id   AF-A0A0C4F9L4-F1
#
_cell.length_a   1.000
_cell.length_b   1.000
_cell.length_c   1.000
_cell.angle_alpha   90.00
_cell.angle_beta   90.00
_cell.angle_gamma   90.00
#
_symmetry.space_group_name_H-M   'P 1'
#
loop_
_entity.id
_entity.type
_entity.pdbx_description
1 polymer ?
#
loop_
_entity_poly.entity_id
_entity_poly.type
_entity_poly.pdbx_seq_one_letter_code
_entity_poly.pdbx_strand_id
1 'polypeptide(L)'
;MRTLKEGWYTDNPPGSVGVPPAEQMSPEIPDESHLDPKFLVSQARQSRQQADHADGQRRLNRRAKGIAQKGSLAEHYDQYSRKIQGFVKFFLGNPEKPHDYPSTPTERELQDLYWIEKRSATIITELDRVRAALADKTPAKIDYYVSIAEKEICKIMPQPPFTPAVSKGPGRGCKPVNIQTKAD
;
A
#
# COMPACT_ATOMS: atom_id res chain seq x y z
N MET A 1 1.53 37.82 40.01
CA MET A 1 2.90 38.13 40.49
C MET A 1 3.86 37.37 39.57
N ARG A 2 4.75 38.06 38.83
CA ARG A 2 6.14 38.42 39.22
C ARG A 2 7.00 37.17 39.50
N THR A 3 8.21 36.98 38.94
CA THR A 3 9.03 37.81 38.03
C THR A 3 10.17 36.98 37.42
N LEU A 4 10.62 37.33 36.22
CA LEU A 4 11.99 37.07 35.74
C LEU A 4 12.99 37.98 36.49
N LYS A 5 14.22 37.50 36.73
CA LYS A 5 15.51 38.21 36.89
C LYS A 5 16.62 37.15 36.87
N GLU A 6 17.66 37.17 36.03
CA GLU A 6 18.72 38.17 35.76
C GLU A 6 19.90 38.17 36.77
N GLY A 7 21.07 38.52 36.24
CA GLY A 7 22.42 38.36 36.84
C GLY A 7 23.22 37.36 36.00
N TRP A 8 24.46 37.58 35.59
CA TRP A 8 25.57 38.45 36.04
C TRP A 8 26.57 38.56 34.85
N TYR A 9 27.55 39.46 34.72
CA TYR A 9 27.95 40.74 35.35
C TYR A 9 28.93 41.41 34.37
N THR A 10 29.14 42.72 34.47
CA THR A 10 30.04 43.49 33.58
C THR A 10 31.48 43.49 34.07
N ASP A 11 32.45 43.42 33.15
CA ASP A 11 33.82 43.90 33.41
C ASP A 11 34.28 44.84 32.28
N ASN A 12 34.73 46.04 32.67
CA ASN A 12 35.32 47.04 31.77
C ASN A 12 36.13 48.06 32.61
N PRO A 13 37.47 48.12 32.47
CA PRO A 13 38.31 49.24 32.93
C PRO A 13 39.04 49.92 31.74
N PRO A 14 39.62 51.13 31.90
CA PRO A 14 39.10 52.24 31.08
C PRO A 14 40.14 53.07 30.30
N GLY A 15 39.63 53.77 29.27
CA GLY A 15 39.91 55.20 29.05
C GLY A 15 41.25 55.64 28.44
N SER A 16 41.21 56.06 27.18
CA SER A 16 41.93 57.26 26.70
C SER A 16 41.15 57.90 25.54
N VAL A 17 41.17 59.23 25.44
CA VAL A 17 40.17 60.03 24.70
C VAL A 17 40.74 60.58 23.38
N GLY A 18 39.94 60.60 22.31
CA GLY A 18 40.24 61.36 21.08
C GLY A 18 39.29 61.05 19.91
N VAL A 19 38.53 62.05 19.43
CA VAL A 19 37.50 61.93 18.36
C VAL A 19 37.31 63.30 17.65
N PRO A 20 37.04 63.39 16.32
CA PRO A 20 37.57 62.66 15.16
C PRO A 20 38.44 63.64 14.30
N PRO A 21 38.07 64.29 13.15
CA PRO A 21 36.99 64.16 12.14
C PRO A 21 37.52 63.87 10.69
N ALA A 22 36.63 64.05 9.69
CA ALA A 22 36.85 64.14 8.23
C ALA A 22 37.20 62.82 7.49
N GLU A 23 36.73 62.53 6.27
CA GLU A 23 35.58 62.85 5.41
C GLU A 23 35.87 62.16 4.05
N GLN A 24 34.86 61.87 3.23
CA GLN A 24 34.96 61.55 1.79
C GLN A 24 35.73 60.28 1.33
N MET A 25 34.99 59.27 0.82
CA MET A 25 35.06 58.90 -0.62
C MET A 25 34.10 57.76 -1.01
N SER A 26 33.04 58.15 -1.70
CA SER A 26 32.32 57.41 -2.76
C SER A 26 31.53 58.48 -3.55
N PRO A 27 31.27 58.32 -4.86
CA PRO A 27 31.22 57.05 -5.60
C PRO A 27 32.02 57.03 -6.91
N GLU A 28 32.21 55.83 -7.49
CA GLU A 28 32.24 55.68 -8.95
C GLU A 28 31.61 54.33 -9.32
N ILE A 29 30.30 54.36 -9.62
CA ILE A 29 29.61 53.23 -10.26
C ILE A 29 29.88 53.39 -11.75
N PRO A 30 30.46 52.39 -12.45
CA PRO A 30 30.71 52.50 -13.88
C PRO A 30 29.40 52.76 -14.64
N ASP A 31 29.40 53.78 -15.48
CA ASP A 31 28.25 54.18 -16.28
C ASP A 31 27.94 53.08 -17.32
N GLU A 32 26.89 52.29 -17.09
CA GLU A 32 26.48 51.17 -17.96
C GLU A 32 26.09 51.64 -19.38
N SER A 33 25.90 52.95 -19.60
CA SER A 33 25.43 53.49 -20.88
C SER A 33 26.42 53.39 -22.05
N HIS A 34 27.68 52.99 -21.80
CA HIS A 34 28.75 53.01 -22.81
C HIS A 34 29.38 51.63 -23.14
N LEU A 35 28.74 50.52 -22.76
CA LEU A 35 29.21 49.16 -23.06
C LEU A 35 28.87 48.73 -24.51
N ASP A 36 29.81 48.05 -25.19
CA ASP A 36 29.58 47.53 -26.56
C ASP A 36 28.34 46.61 -26.58
N PRO A 37 27.33 46.86 -27.44
CA PRO A 37 26.15 46.00 -27.53
C PRO A 37 26.48 44.53 -27.81
N LYS A 38 27.61 44.20 -28.46
CA LYS A 38 28.06 42.82 -28.64
C LYS A 38 28.50 42.17 -27.33
N PHE A 39 29.10 42.94 -26.42
CA PHE A 39 29.50 42.49 -25.09
C PHE A 39 28.28 42.25 -24.19
N LEU A 40 27.30 43.16 -24.20
CA LEU A 40 26.04 42.98 -23.48
C LEU A 40 25.27 41.73 -23.96
N VAL A 41 25.23 41.48 -25.28
CA VAL A 41 24.59 40.28 -25.85
C VAL A 41 25.36 39.01 -25.50
N SER A 42 26.70 39.01 -25.47
CA SER A 42 27.47 37.82 -25.10
C SER A 42 27.34 37.49 -23.60
N GLN A 43 27.37 38.51 -22.73
CA GLN A 43 27.13 38.39 -21.29
C GLN A 43 25.71 37.87 -21.01
N ALA A 44 24.69 38.40 -21.70
CA ALA A 44 23.31 37.91 -21.58
C ALA A 44 23.15 36.45 -22.05
N ARG A 45 23.87 36.01 -23.09
CA ARG A 45 23.88 34.61 -23.52
C ARG A 45 24.56 33.69 -22.51
N GLN A 46 25.69 34.09 -21.94
CA GLN A 46 26.38 33.34 -20.88
C GLN A 46 25.50 33.22 -19.62
N SER A 47 24.86 34.32 -19.21
CA SER A 47 23.91 34.33 -18.08
C SER A 47 22.76 33.34 -18.27
N ARG A 48 22.15 33.29 -19.47
CA ARG A 48 21.11 32.30 -19.81
C ARG A 48 21.62 30.87 -19.73
N GLN A 49 22.78 30.57 -20.32
CA GLN A 49 23.38 29.23 -20.27
C GLN A 49 23.70 28.78 -18.83
N GLN A 50 24.16 29.70 -17.97
CA GLN A 50 24.39 29.41 -16.56
C GLN A 50 23.07 29.16 -15.80
N ALA A 51 22.01 29.92 -16.08
CA ALA A 51 20.69 29.71 -15.51
C ALA A 51 20.08 28.35 -15.93
N ASP A 52 20.15 28.01 -17.22
CA ASP A 52 19.68 26.73 -17.76
C ASP A 52 20.43 25.54 -17.13
N HIS A 53 21.76 25.65 -16.98
CA HIS A 53 22.56 24.64 -16.30
C HIS A 53 22.21 24.52 -14.81
N ALA A 54 22.02 25.65 -14.10
CA ALA A 54 21.63 25.66 -12.69
C ALA A 54 20.26 25.02 -12.45
N ASP A 55 19.28 25.29 -13.32
CA ASP A 55 17.95 24.67 -13.22
C ASP A 55 17.95 23.20 -13.66
N GLY A 56 18.78 22.83 -14.64
CA GLY A 56 19.07 21.43 -14.95
C GLY A 56 19.62 20.67 -13.73
N GLN A 57 20.63 21.23 -13.07
CA GLN A 57 21.19 20.69 -11.83
C GLN A 57 20.16 20.64 -10.70
N ARG A 58 19.29 21.64 -10.53
CA ARG A 58 18.20 21.60 -9.53
C ARG A 58 17.20 20.47 -9.82
N ARG A 59 16.84 20.23 -11.09
CA ARG A 59 15.95 19.13 -11.50
C ARG A 59 16.59 17.77 -11.24
N LEU A 60 17.86 17.59 -11.61
CA LEU A 60 18.63 16.36 -11.35
C LEU A 60 18.76 16.11 -9.85
N ASN A 61 19.09 17.12 -9.04
CA ASN A 61 19.17 17.01 -7.59
C ASN A 61 17.82 16.67 -6.93
N ARG A 62 16.70 17.22 -7.42
CA ARG A 62 15.35 16.81 -6.96
C ARG A 62 15.08 15.33 -7.28
N ARG A 63 15.43 14.87 -8.48
CA ARG A 63 15.29 13.46 -8.89
C ARG A 63 16.18 12.54 -8.05
N ALA A 64 17.45 12.90 -7.84
CA ALA A 64 18.39 12.15 -7.02
C ALA A 64 17.94 12.06 -5.56
N LYS A 65 17.45 13.16 -4.96
CA LYS A 65 16.83 13.15 -3.63
C LYS A 65 15.61 12.24 -3.57
N GLY A 66 14.74 12.28 -4.57
CA GLY A 66 13.57 11.39 -4.65
C GLY A 66 13.93 9.91 -4.80
N ILE A 67 15.07 9.58 -5.41
CA ILE A 67 15.61 8.21 -5.49
C ILE A 67 16.24 7.81 -4.14
N ALA A 68 17.06 8.67 -3.54
CA ALA A 68 17.72 8.40 -2.25
C ALA A 68 16.73 8.29 -1.08
N GLN A 69 15.63 9.03 -1.10
CA GLN A 69 14.52 8.88 -0.14
C GLN A 69 13.70 7.60 -0.36
N LYS A 70 13.79 6.99 -1.55
CA LYS A 70 13.09 5.76 -1.88
C LYS A 70 13.98 4.56 -1.55
N GLY A 71 14.10 4.29 -0.24
CA GLY A 71 14.69 3.04 0.24
C GLY A 71 13.99 1.82 -0.35
N SER A 72 14.61 0.64 -0.24
CA SER A 72 13.89 -0.61 -0.55
C SER A 72 12.63 -0.68 0.30
N LEU A 73 11.48 -0.72 -0.37
CA LEU A 73 10.23 -1.05 0.32
C LEU A 73 10.43 -2.44 0.92
N ALA A 74 10.28 -2.57 2.23
CA ALA A 74 10.21 -3.88 2.86
C ALA A 74 9.14 -4.71 2.15
N GLU A 75 9.37 -6.01 1.95
CA GLU A 75 8.62 -6.86 1.00
C GLU A 75 7.10 -6.84 1.23
N HIS A 76 6.65 -6.64 2.48
CA HIS A 76 5.24 -6.49 2.86
C HIS A 76 4.56 -5.21 2.35
N TYR A 77 5.31 -4.22 1.87
CA TYR A 77 4.80 -3.01 1.20
C TYR A 77 4.77 -3.10 -0.32
N ASP A 78 5.24 -4.19 -0.92
CA ASP A 78 5.18 -4.39 -2.37
C ASP A 78 3.73 -4.39 -2.91
N GLN A 79 3.57 -4.10 -4.21
CA GLN A 79 2.28 -4.08 -4.89
C GLN A 79 1.52 -5.41 -4.76
N TYR A 80 2.20 -6.56 -4.82
CA TYR A 80 1.54 -7.86 -4.63
C TYR A 80 1.06 -8.04 -3.18
N SER A 81 1.91 -7.73 -2.20
CA SER A 81 1.57 -7.77 -0.77
C SER A 81 0.34 -6.91 -0.45
N ARG A 82 0.25 -5.69 -1.00
CA ARG A 82 -0.93 -4.81 -0.85
C ARG A 82 -2.19 -5.38 -1.51
N LYS A 83 -2.08 -5.99 -2.69
CA LYS A 83 -3.23 -6.64 -3.37
C LYS A 83 -3.74 -7.83 -2.57
N ILE A 84 -2.86 -8.67 -2.04
CA ILE A 84 -3.20 -9.82 -1.19
C ILE A 84 -3.89 -9.35 0.10
N GLN A 85 -3.34 -8.33 0.77
CA GLN A 85 -3.99 -7.72 1.94
C GLN A 85 -5.38 -7.16 1.63
N GLY A 86 -5.56 -6.51 0.47
CA GLY A 86 -6.86 -6.01 0.01
C GLY A 86 -7.86 -7.13 -0.28
N PHE A 87 -7.42 -8.21 -0.92
CA PHE A 87 -8.21 -9.41 -1.18
C PHE A 87 -8.67 -10.07 0.13
N VAL A 88 -7.75 -10.33 1.06
CA VAL A 88 -8.09 -10.94 2.37
C VAL A 88 -9.03 -10.03 3.17
N LYS A 89 -8.79 -8.71 3.19
CA LYS A 89 -9.69 -7.75 3.88
C LYS A 89 -11.10 -7.74 3.28
N PHE A 90 -11.25 -7.89 1.97
CA PHE A 90 -12.57 -7.96 1.32
C PHE A 90 -13.40 -9.14 1.84
N PHE A 91 -12.82 -10.34 1.87
CA PHE A 91 -13.50 -11.55 2.39
C PHE A 91 -13.79 -11.48 3.90
N LEU A 92 -13.05 -10.66 4.64
CA LEU A 92 -13.28 -10.39 6.07
C LEU A 92 -14.23 -9.20 6.34
N GLY A 93 -14.92 -8.68 5.32
CA GLY A 93 -15.90 -7.60 5.48
C GLY A 93 -15.30 -6.20 5.61
N ASN A 94 -14.09 -5.97 5.09
CA ASN A 94 -13.32 -4.72 5.17
C ASN A 94 -13.10 -4.19 6.61
N PRO A 95 -12.41 -4.95 7.48
CA PRO A 95 -12.10 -4.53 8.84
C PRO A 95 -11.26 -3.24 8.85
N GLU A 96 -11.70 -2.23 9.60
CA GLU A 96 -10.95 -0.97 9.76
C GLU A 96 -9.75 -1.12 10.71
N LYS A 97 -9.89 -1.97 11.74
CA LYS A 97 -8.88 -2.16 12.78
C LYS A 97 -8.28 -3.57 12.71
N PRO A 98 -6.96 -3.75 12.97
CA PRO A 98 -6.33 -5.08 13.03
C PRO A 98 -6.82 -6.02 14.13
N HIS A 99 -7.82 -5.64 14.93
CA HIS A 99 -8.49 -6.51 15.92
C HIS A 99 -9.91 -6.91 15.51
N ASP A 100 -10.35 -6.53 14.31
CA ASP A 100 -11.62 -6.97 13.71
C ASP A 100 -11.49 -8.32 12.95
N TYR A 101 -10.39 -9.05 13.11
CA TYR A 101 -10.28 -10.42 12.60
C TYR A 101 -11.29 -11.33 13.34
N PRO A 102 -11.80 -12.39 12.69
CA PRO A 102 -12.67 -13.34 13.36
C PRO A 102 -11.97 -13.97 14.56
N SER A 103 -12.76 -14.34 15.57
CA SER A 103 -12.30 -15.11 16.73
C SER A 103 -11.59 -16.39 16.27
N THR A 104 -10.68 -16.90 17.10
CA THR A 104 -10.07 -18.22 16.89
C THR A 104 -11.17 -19.28 16.72
N PRO A 105 -11.12 -20.12 15.67
CA PRO A 105 -12.13 -21.15 15.45
C PRO A 105 -12.33 -22.04 16.68
N THR A 106 -13.59 -22.34 16.97
CA THR A 106 -13.96 -23.32 17.99
C THR A 106 -13.57 -24.74 17.55
N GLU A 107 -13.42 -25.65 18.52
CA GLU A 107 -13.12 -27.06 18.24
C GLU A 107 -14.12 -27.70 17.24
N ARG A 108 -15.38 -27.27 17.29
CA ARG A 108 -16.41 -27.70 16.34
C ARG A 108 -16.14 -27.18 14.92
N GLU A 109 -15.82 -25.90 14.77
CA GLU A 109 -15.46 -25.32 13.47
C GLU A 109 -14.18 -25.96 12.90
N LEU A 110 -13.21 -26.33 13.75
CA LEU A 110 -12.03 -27.11 13.34
C LEU A 110 -12.40 -28.51 12.84
N GLN A 111 -13.35 -29.20 13.49
CA GLN A 111 -13.87 -30.46 12.98
C GLN A 111 -14.65 -30.30 11.67
N ASP A 112 -15.33 -29.16 11.49
CA ASP A 112 -16.06 -28.83 10.27
C ASP A 112 -15.13 -28.39 9.11
N LEU A 113 -13.85 -28.05 9.35
CA LEU A 113 -12.87 -27.84 8.27
C LEU A 113 -12.72 -29.07 7.37
N TYR A 114 -12.77 -30.27 7.97
CA TYR A 114 -12.63 -31.56 7.27
C TYR A 114 -13.92 -32.04 6.60
N TRP A 115 -14.83 -31.12 6.26
CA TRP A 115 -16.13 -31.47 5.65
C TRP A 115 -15.98 -32.09 4.26
N ILE A 116 -14.93 -31.72 3.50
CA ILE A 116 -14.68 -32.27 2.15
C ILE A 116 -14.28 -33.74 2.26
N GLU A 117 -13.37 -34.06 3.17
CA GLU A 117 -12.89 -35.41 3.46
C GLU A 117 -14.03 -36.28 3.99
N LYS A 118 -14.81 -35.78 4.96
CA LYS A 118 -16.02 -36.46 5.47
C LYS A 118 -17.03 -36.72 4.35
N ARG A 119 -17.36 -35.70 3.55
CA ARG A 119 -18.35 -35.78 2.47
C ARG A 119 -17.92 -36.76 1.38
N SER A 120 -16.67 -36.67 0.92
CA SER A 120 -16.12 -37.55 -0.12
C SER A 120 -16.06 -39.00 0.34
N ALA A 121 -15.63 -39.28 1.57
CA ALA A 121 -15.66 -40.62 2.15
C ALA A 121 -17.09 -41.21 2.19
N THR A 122 -18.09 -40.41 2.56
CA THR A 122 -19.50 -40.82 2.52
C THR A 122 -19.98 -41.11 1.09
N ILE A 123 -19.69 -40.22 0.12
CA ILE A 123 -20.06 -40.42 -1.29
C ILE A 123 -19.46 -41.73 -1.83
N ILE A 124 -18.17 -41.97 -1.61
CA ILE A 124 -17.49 -43.20 -2.03
C ILE A 124 -18.17 -44.43 -1.43
N THR A 125 -18.47 -44.40 -0.12
CA THR A 125 -19.14 -45.50 0.59
C THR A 125 -20.51 -45.84 0.00
N GLU A 126 -21.33 -44.83 -0.31
CA GLU A 126 -22.66 -45.06 -0.92
C GLU A 126 -22.54 -45.54 -2.39
N LEU A 127 -21.60 -45.01 -3.17
CA LEU A 127 -21.35 -45.49 -4.53
C LEU A 127 -20.83 -46.93 -4.56
N ASP A 128 -20.00 -47.34 -3.60
CA ASP A 128 -19.53 -48.72 -3.49
C ASP A 128 -20.65 -49.70 -3.09
N ARG A 129 -21.60 -49.27 -2.26
CA ARG A 129 -22.84 -50.04 -2.02
C ARG A 129 -23.66 -50.21 -3.29
N VAL A 130 -23.80 -49.15 -4.10
CA VAL A 130 -24.47 -49.21 -5.40
C VAL A 130 -23.74 -50.17 -6.35
N ARG A 131 -22.41 -50.12 -6.44
CA ARG A 131 -21.61 -51.08 -7.24
C ARG A 131 -21.83 -52.52 -6.78
N ALA A 132 -21.77 -52.78 -5.47
CA ALA A 132 -21.99 -54.11 -4.89
C ALA A 132 -23.40 -54.65 -5.18
N ALA A 133 -24.43 -53.81 -5.10
CA ALA A 133 -25.82 -54.16 -5.41
C ALA A 133 -26.11 -54.36 -6.92
N LEU A 134 -25.14 -54.08 -7.79
CA LEU A 134 -25.23 -54.21 -9.25
C LEU A 134 -24.18 -55.17 -9.82
N ALA A 135 -23.49 -55.96 -8.98
CA ALA A 135 -22.38 -56.83 -9.36
C ALA A 135 -22.76 -57.94 -10.37
N ASP A 136 -24.05 -58.20 -10.55
CA ASP A 136 -24.63 -59.12 -11.55
C ASP A 136 -24.74 -58.52 -12.96
N LYS A 137 -24.51 -57.21 -13.12
CA LYS A 137 -24.80 -56.46 -14.36
C LYS A 137 -23.55 -56.18 -15.18
N THR A 138 -23.76 -55.86 -16.45
CA THR A 138 -22.66 -55.46 -17.35
C THR A 138 -22.03 -54.13 -16.88
N PRO A 139 -20.71 -53.93 -17.07
CA PRO A 139 -20.02 -52.72 -16.61
C PRO A 139 -20.70 -51.42 -17.05
N ALA A 140 -21.07 -51.29 -18.33
CA ALA A 140 -21.77 -50.12 -18.86
C ALA A 140 -23.13 -49.83 -18.15
N LYS A 141 -23.80 -50.87 -17.64
CA LYS A 141 -25.05 -50.72 -16.88
C LYS A 141 -24.78 -50.32 -15.43
N ILE A 142 -23.67 -50.80 -14.84
CA ILE A 142 -23.19 -50.34 -13.53
C ILE A 142 -22.84 -48.85 -13.60
N ASP A 143 -22.02 -48.44 -14.56
CA ASP A 143 -21.58 -47.05 -14.74
C ASP A 143 -22.76 -46.09 -14.93
N TYR A 144 -23.76 -46.49 -15.73
CA TYR A 144 -25.00 -45.73 -15.91
C TYR A 144 -25.71 -45.47 -14.58
N TYR A 145 -25.96 -46.51 -13.78
CA TYR A 145 -26.64 -46.34 -12.48
C TYR A 145 -25.78 -45.62 -11.44
N VAL A 146 -24.46 -45.83 -11.44
CA VAL A 146 -23.51 -45.10 -10.59
C VAL A 146 -23.56 -43.59 -10.90
N SER A 147 -23.60 -43.19 -12.18
CA SER A 147 -23.70 -41.78 -12.58
C SER A 147 -25.02 -41.10 -12.20
N ILE A 148 -26.10 -41.88 -12.04
CA ILE A 148 -27.39 -41.40 -11.54
C ILE A 148 -27.35 -41.31 -10.01
N ALA A 149 -26.85 -42.35 -9.35
CA ALA A 149 -26.71 -42.37 -7.90
C ALA A 149 -25.83 -41.22 -7.38
N GLU A 150 -24.71 -40.93 -8.06
CA GLU A 150 -23.84 -39.79 -7.75
C GLU A 150 -24.61 -38.46 -7.73
N LYS A 151 -25.45 -38.21 -8.73
CA LYS A 151 -26.27 -36.99 -8.83
C LYS A 151 -27.30 -36.92 -7.69
N GLU A 152 -27.98 -38.01 -7.37
CA GLU A 152 -28.97 -38.02 -6.29
C GLU A 152 -28.34 -37.91 -4.90
N ILE A 153 -27.22 -38.62 -4.65
CA ILE A 153 -26.44 -38.48 -3.41
C ILE A 153 -25.98 -37.03 -3.22
N CYS A 154 -25.43 -36.41 -4.27
CA CYS A 154 -24.97 -35.02 -4.21
C CYS A 154 -26.09 -34.00 -3.95
N LYS A 155 -27.31 -34.24 -4.44
CA LYS A 155 -28.50 -33.42 -4.14
C LYS A 155 -28.97 -33.56 -2.68
N ILE A 156 -28.98 -34.78 -2.15
CA ILE A 156 -29.52 -35.08 -0.82
C ILE A 156 -28.56 -34.60 0.28
N MET A 157 -27.24 -34.69 0.07
CA MET A 157 -26.25 -34.29 1.06
C MET A 157 -26.16 -32.76 1.20
N PRO A 158 -26.57 -32.16 2.34
CA PRO A 158 -26.54 -30.70 2.52
C PRO A 158 -25.10 -30.17 2.46
N GLN A 159 -24.93 -28.95 1.93
CA GLN A 159 -23.66 -28.23 2.04
C GLN A 159 -23.44 -27.76 3.48
N PRO A 160 -22.18 -27.63 3.96
CA PRO A 160 -21.92 -27.04 5.26
C PRO A 160 -22.44 -25.60 5.32
N PRO A 161 -22.92 -25.11 6.47
CA PRO A 161 -23.39 -23.74 6.61
C PRO A 161 -22.23 -22.76 6.40
N PHE A 162 -22.35 -21.88 5.41
CA PHE A 162 -21.42 -20.79 5.19
C PHE A 162 -21.98 -19.48 5.76
N THR A 163 -21.29 -18.92 6.76
CA THR A 163 -21.62 -17.60 7.31
C THR A 163 -20.69 -16.55 6.69
N PRO A 164 -21.18 -15.70 5.75
CA PRO A 164 -20.35 -14.64 5.19
C PRO A 164 -20.01 -13.58 6.24
N ALA A 165 -18.81 -12.99 6.14
CA ALA A 165 -18.44 -11.87 6.99
C ALA A 165 -19.35 -10.65 6.74
N VAL A 166 -19.81 -10.01 7.80
CA VAL A 166 -20.64 -8.80 7.71
C VAL A 166 -19.79 -7.66 7.15
N SER A 167 -20.17 -7.14 5.98
CA SER A 167 -19.48 -6.01 5.36
C SER A 167 -19.64 -4.74 6.21
N LYS A 168 -18.52 -4.19 6.68
CA LYS A 168 -18.47 -2.91 7.41
C LYS A 168 -18.47 -1.69 6.49
N GLY A 169 -18.55 -1.89 5.17
CA GLY A 169 -18.64 -0.81 4.17
C GLY A 169 -17.64 -0.95 3.01
N PRO A 170 -17.58 0.07 2.11
CA PRO A 170 -16.65 0.06 0.99
C PRO A 170 -15.21 0.26 1.46
N GLY A 171 -14.39 -0.79 1.35
CA GLY A 171 -12.96 -0.72 1.68
C GLY A 171 -12.23 0.37 0.89
N ARG A 172 -11.37 1.14 1.56
CA ARG A 172 -10.60 2.23 0.92
C ARG A 172 -9.78 1.70 -0.27
N GLY A 173 -10.14 2.14 -1.48
CA GLY A 173 -9.48 1.74 -2.73
C GLY A 173 -9.94 0.39 -3.30
N CYS A 174 -10.86 -0.31 -2.66
CA CYS A 174 -11.47 -1.52 -3.21
C CYS A 174 -12.45 -1.15 -4.33
N LYS A 175 -12.06 -1.38 -5.59
CA LYS A 175 -13.04 -1.51 -6.67
C LYS A 175 -13.85 -2.78 -6.42
N PRO A 176 -15.20 -2.76 -6.54
CA PRO A 176 -16.00 -3.96 -6.35
C PRO A 176 -15.60 -5.02 -7.39
N VAL A 177 -15.19 -6.19 -6.91
CA VAL A 177 -14.99 -7.37 -7.77
C VAL A 177 -16.37 -7.91 -8.09
N ASN A 178 -16.87 -7.55 -9.28
CA ASN A 178 -18.13 -7.97 -9.93
C ASN A 178 -19.30 -8.37 -9.00
N ILE A 179 -20.35 -7.56 -8.97
CA ILE A 179 -21.56 -7.74 -8.14
C ILE A 179 -22.39 -8.99 -8.55
N GLN A 180 -22.03 -9.67 -9.64
CA GLN A 180 -22.69 -10.90 -10.11
C GLN A 180 -22.22 -12.16 -9.38
N THR A 181 -22.52 -12.27 -8.09
CA THR A 181 -22.71 -13.56 -7.41
C THR A 181 -24.15 -13.66 -6.93
N LYS A 182 -25.04 -13.98 -7.88
CA LYS A 182 -26.29 -14.67 -7.55
C LYS A 182 -25.88 -16.06 -7.07
N ALA A 183 -26.21 -16.41 -5.84
CA ALA A 183 -26.21 -17.80 -5.42
C ALA A 183 -27.46 -18.46 -6.03
N ASP A 184 -27.24 -19.51 -6.81
CA ASP A 184 -28.26 -20.50 -7.18
C ASP A 184 -28.23 -21.65 -6.15
#